data_AF-A0AAV1FHY6-F1
#
_entry.id   AF-A0AAV1FHY6-F1
#
_cell.length_a   1.000
_cell.length_b   1.000
_cell.length_c   1.000
_cell.angle_alpha   90.00
_cell.angle_beta   90.00
_cell.angle_gamma   90.00
#
_symmetry.space_group_name_H-M   'P 1'
#
loop_
_entity.id
_entity.type
_entity.pdbx_description
1 polymer ?
#
loop_
_entity_poly.entity_id
_entity_poly.type
_entity_poly.pdbx_seq_one_letter_code
_entity_poly.pdbx_strand_id
1 'polypeptide(L)'
;MSASVRLSCGLIGFVDSTETDRTQSFAVAPIFIAMSWFLFFLSTIFVCCRANVCPCERPELCQQIREERDFEVFVFDVGGKTWKSYNWSMVTTVATFGKYDAELMCHAHSKGARVVLKGDVPLSDIVDQDNRTAWITEKVSQAKSQFMDGINIDIEQAVEEDSPEYHALTALVKESTETFHREIPGSQVSFDVAWSLKCIDKRCYDYITIAESCDLLFVMSYDEQSQIMGDCIAMANAPLHQTLAGLLCRCFIINQEKKAIFNTTKFLSFFLCFQLMTNLLK
;
A
#
# COMPACT_ATOMS: atom_id res chain seq x y z
N MET A 1 20.37 -9.43 48.69
CA MET A 1 21.58 -10.18 49.12
C MET A 1 21.18 -11.60 49.45
N SER A 2 22.06 -12.57 49.17
CA SER A 2 22.06 -13.98 49.61
C SER A 2 20.80 -14.84 49.38
N ALA A 3 21.01 -16.04 48.83
CA ALA A 3 20.05 -17.13 48.82
C ALA A 3 20.57 -18.30 49.67
N SER A 4 19.67 -19.11 50.24
CA SER A 4 19.91 -20.50 50.63
C SER A 4 18.54 -21.19 50.84
N VAL A 5 18.19 -22.30 50.17
CA VAL A 5 18.82 -23.64 50.09
C VAL A 5 18.42 -24.53 51.29
N ARG A 6 17.68 -25.62 50.98
CA ARG A 6 17.57 -26.97 51.61
C ARG A 6 16.12 -27.52 51.52
N LEU A 7 15.82 -28.81 51.65
CA LEU A 7 16.43 -30.10 51.20
C LEU A 7 15.53 -31.24 51.74
N SER A 8 15.19 -32.26 50.92
CA SER A 8 14.63 -33.61 51.24
C SER A 8 13.59 -33.99 50.16
N CYS A 9 13.54 -35.15 49.49
CA CYS A 9 14.09 -36.52 49.66
C CYS A 9 13.19 -37.51 50.43
N GLY A 10 12.99 -38.70 49.83
CA GLY A 10 12.10 -39.82 50.25
C GLY A 10 11.32 -40.34 49.02
N LEU A 11 11.66 -41.52 48.45
CA LEU A 11 11.15 -42.88 48.80
C LEU A 11 9.66 -43.06 48.44
N ILE A 12 9.17 -44.10 47.75
CA ILE A 12 9.55 -45.53 47.56
C ILE A 12 9.14 -45.93 46.10
N GLY A 13 9.69 -46.91 45.36
CA GLY A 13 10.78 -47.90 45.51
C GLY A 13 10.61 -49.07 44.50
N PHE A 14 11.51 -50.08 44.50
CA PHE A 14 11.36 -51.51 44.07
C PHE A 14 10.66 -51.88 42.71
N VAL A 15 11.08 -52.84 41.87
CA VAL A 15 11.97 -54.05 41.93
C VAL A 15 12.72 -54.11 40.56
N ASP A 16 14.04 -54.35 40.46
CA ASP A 16 14.75 -55.64 40.19
C ASP A 16 14.14 -56.53 39.06
N SER A 17 14.85 -57.29 38.21
CA SER A 17 16.24 -57.80 38.23
C SER A 17 16.72 -58.21 36.81
N THR A 18 17.82 -58.99 36.68
CA THR A 18 18.57 -59.41 35.45
C THR A 18 19.44 -58.28 34.86
N GLU A 19 20.78 -58.26 34.91
CA GLU A 19 21.83 -59.32 34.93
C GLU A 19 21.91 -60.06 33.58
N THR A 20 23.03 -60.22 32.85
CA THR A 20 24.49 -59.92 33.00
C THR A 20 25.04 -59.44 31.60
N ASP A 21 26.30 -59.14 31.23
CA ASP A 21 27.65 -59.22 31.83
C ASP A 21 28.67 -58.23 31.15
N ARG A 22 29.95 -58.35 31.54
CA ARG A 22 31.25 -58.02 30.90
C ARG A 22 31.29 -58.00 29.34
N THR A 23 32.21 -57.31 28.66
CA THR A 23 33.53 -56.75 29.08
C THR A 23 33.97 -55.53 28.22
N GLN A 24 35.04 -54.84 28.66
CA GLN A 24 35.89 -53.92 27.87
C GLN A 24 36.65 -54.71 26.76
N SER A 25 37.38 -54.16 25.79
CA SER A 25 38.20 -52.93 25.78
C SER A 25 38.74 -52.58 24.36
N PHE A 26 39.53 -51.49 24.31
CA PHE A 26 40.44 -51.04 23.25
C PHE A 26 39.87 -50.40 21.97
N ALA A 27 40.57 -49.37 21.52
CA ALA A 27 40.23 -48.53 20.37
C ALA A 27 41.37 -48.51 19.35
N VAL A 28 41.03 -48.53 18.06
CA VAL A 28 41.88 -48.04 16.96
C VAL A 28 40.95 -47.39 15.93
N ALA A 29 41.29 -46.19 15.45
CA ALA A 29 40.51 -45.47 14.44
C ALA A 29 41.41 -45.04 13.27
N PRO A 30 41.11 -45.47 12.02
CA PRO A 30 41.79 -44.97 10.83
C PRO A 30 40.85 -44.11 9.95
N ILE A 31 40.85 -42.80 10.23
CA ILE A 31 40.99 -41.71 9.24
C ILE A 31 40.44 -41.98 7.81
N PHE A 32 39.12 -42.20 7.66
CA PHE A 32 38.48 -42.30 6.33
C PHE A 32 37.11 -41.61 6.19
N ILE A 33 36.70 -40.76 7.15
CA ILE A 33 35.40 -40.07 7.15
C ILE A 33 35.55 -38.53 7.14
N ALA A 34 36.65 -38.02 6.54
CA ALA A 34 36.98 -36.58 6.53
C ALA A 34 36.61 -35.85 5.22
N MET A 35 36.31 -36.57 4.13
CA MET A 35 36.02 -35.94 2.81
C MET A 35 34.55 -35.98 2.40
N SER A 36 33.71 -36.81 3.04
CA SER A 36 32.30 -36.96 2.65
C SER A 36 31.32 -35.97 3.31
N TRP A 37 31.76 -35.17 4.27
CA TRP A 37 30.91 -34.19 4.97
C TRP A 37 31.09 -32.74 4.47
N PHE A 38 32.15 -32.46 3.69
CA PHE A 38 32.37 -31.10 3.15
C PHE A 38 31.49 -30.79 1.93
N LEU A 39 31.03 -31.82 1.19
CA LEU A 39 30.18 -31.65 0.00
C LEU A 39 28.68 -31.51 0.33
N PHE A 40 28.23 -31.91 1.52
CA PHE A 40 26.84 -31.72 1.94
C PHE A 40 26.54 -30.32 2.51
N PHE A 41 27.56 -29.64 3.07
CA PHE A 41 27.39 -28.30 3.65
C PHE A 41 27.33 -27.14 2.65
N LEU A 42 27.61 -27.38 1.37
CA LEU A 42 27.47 -26.39 0.29
C LEU A 42 26.09 -26.41 -0.39
N SER A 43 25.20 -27.35 -0.03
CA SER A 43 23.88 -27.50 -0.66
C SER A 43 22.76 -26.70 0.04
N THR A 44 23.04 -26.00 1.14
CA THR A 44 22.03 -25.40 2.03
C THR A 44 22.00 -23.87 2.03
N ILE A 45 22.76 -23.19 1.15
CA ILE A 45 22.71 -21.73 0.96
C ILE A 45 22.33 -21.39 -0.48
N PHE A 46 21.16 -21.88 -0.91
CA PHE A 46 20.44 -21.37 -2.07
C PHE A 46 18.96 -21.16 -1.71
N VAL A 47 18.73 -20.33 -0.68
CA VAL A 47 17.45 -19.63 -0.54
C VAL A 47 17.36 -18.64 -1.70
N CYS A 48 16.84 -19.13 -2.83
CA CYS A 48 16.48 -18.26 -3.94
C CYS A 48 15.35 -17.33 -3.49
N CYS A 49 15.69 -16.14 -3.04
CA CYS A 49 14.85 -14.97 -3.24
C CYS A 49 14.61 -14.88 -4.75
N ARG A 50 13.52 -15.47 -5.23
CA ARG A 50 13.00 -15.27 -6.58
C ARG A 50 12.48 -13.84 -6.65
N ALA A 51 13.41 -12.90 -6.80
CA ALA A 51 13.11 -11.65 -7.48
C ALA A 51 12.40 -12.02 -8.79
N ASN A 52 11.26 -11.40 -9.05
CA ASN A 52 10.51 -11.70 -10.26
C ASN A 52 11.37 -11.30 -11.47
N VAL A 53 11.22 -12.01 -12.59
CA VAL A 53 11.96 -11.66 -13.80
C VAL A 53 11.30 -10.43 -14.39
N CYS A 54 12.07 -9.38 -14.63
CA CYS A 54 11.59 -8.16 -15.26
C CYS A 54 10.91 -8.51 -16.61
N PRO A 55 9.62 -8.18 -16.82
CA PRO A 55 8.92 -8.50 -18.06
C PRO A 55 9.24 -7.53 -19.21
N CYS A 56 9.99 -6.46 -18.95
CA CYS A 56 10.31 -5.43 -19.94
C CYS A 56 11.53 -5.81 -20.79
N GLU A 57 11.50 -5.45 -22.07
CA GLU A 57 12.63 -5.60 -23.01
C GLU A 57 13.91 -4.91 -22.51
N ARG A 58 13.75 -3.81 -21.77
CA ARG A 58 14.81 -3.04 -21.12
C ARG A 58 14.74 -3.24 -19.59
N PRO A 59 15.67 -3.97 -18.95
CA PRO A 59 15.61 -4.28 -17.52
C PRO A 59 15.58 -3.06 -16.58
N GLU A 60 16.11 -1.92 -17.02
CA GLU A 60 16.06 -0.65 -16.29
C GLU A 60 14.64 -0.08 -16.14
N LEU A 61 13.69 -0.48 -16.98
CA LEU A 61 12.28 -0.07 -16.84
C LEU A 61 11.59 -0.73 -15.63
N CYS A 62 12.16 -1.79 -15.08
CA CYS A 62 11.71 -2.42 -13.84
C CYS A 62 12.29 -1.77 -12.56
N GLN A 63 12.97 -0.62 -12.70
CA GLN A 63 13.35 0.22 -11.56
C GLN A 63 12.22 1.21 -11.26
N GLN A 64 12.00 1.51 -9.98
CA GLN A 64 11.02 2.51 -9.53
C GLN A 64 11.30 3.88 -10.13
N ILE A 65 10.24 4.58 -10.54
CA ILE A 65 10.30 5.98 -10.95
C ILE A 65 10.65 6.85 -9.74
N ARG A 66 11.75 7.59 -9.83
CA ARG A 66 12.25 8.50 -8.77
C ARG A 66 12.13 9.98 -9.12
N GLU A 67 11.62 10.30 -10.30
CA GLU A 67 11.31 11.68 -10.66
C GLU A 67 10.06 12.14 -9.89
N GLU A 68 10.18 13.28 -9.22
CA GLU A 68 9.06 14.08 -8.76
C GLU A 68 8.58 14.97 -9.92
N ARG A 69 7.30 15.36 -9.90
CA ARG A 69 6.69 16.25 -10.90
C ARG A 69 6.09 17.47 -10.19
N ASP A 70 6.22 18.65 -10.80
CA ASP A 70 5.51 19.86 -10.32
C ASP A 70 3.98 19.77 -10.52
N PHE A 71 3.51 18.79 -11.30
CA PHE A 71 2.10 18.59 -11.66
C PHE A 71 1.84 17.12 -12.01
N GLU A 72 0.72 16.57 -11.55
CA GLU A 72 0.31 15.17 -11.78
C GLU A 72 -0.96 15.09 -12.65
N VAL A 73 -0.91 14.25 -13.69
CA VAL A 73 -2.05 13.74 -14.45
C VAL A 73 -2.21 12.26 -14.11
N PHE A 74 -3.06 12.03 -13.11
CA PHE A 74 -3.39 10.72 -12.56
C PHE A 74 -4.52 10.06 -13.39
N VAL A 75 -4.36 8.79 -13.75
CA VAL A 75 -5.31 8.06 -14.62
C VAL A 75 -5.67 6.70 -14.02
N PHE A 76 -6.94 6.35 -14.07
CA PHE A 76 -7.47 5.07 -13.58
C PHE A 76 -7.61 4.09 -14.75
N ASP A 77 -6.82 3.01 -14.75
CA ASP A 77 -6.94 1.91 -15.71
C ASP A 77 -7.75 0.75 -15.10
N VAL A 78 -8.93 0.51 -15.66
CA VAL A 78 -9.84 -0.59 -15.28
C VAL A 78 -9.54 -1.90 -16.03
N GLY A 79 -8.37 -2.00 -16.65
CA GLY A 79 -7.93 -3.13 -17.46
C GLY A 79 -8.35 -3.06 -18.93
N GLY A 80 -7.80 -3.98 -19.71
CA GLY A 80 -7.97 -4.04 -21.17
C GLY A 80 -6.72 -3.55 -21.89
N LYS A 81 -6.90 -2.77 -22.96
CA LYS A 81 -5.80 -2.18 -23.76
C LYS A 81 -6.08 -0.73 -24.20
N THR A 82 -7.06 -0.07 -23.59
CA THR A 82 -7.43 1.34 -23.84
C THR A 82 -6.29 2.30 -23.52
N TRP A 83 -5.41 1.94 -22.58
CA TRP A 83 -4.17 2.64 -22.26
C TRP A 83 -3.26 2.91 -23.47
N LYS A 84 -3.36 2.10 -24.54
CA LYS A 84 -2.63 2.32 -25.80
C LYS A 84 -3.05 3.59 -26.55
N SER A 85 -4.19 4.19 -26.17
CA SER A 85 -4.67 5.48 -26.69
C SER A 85 -4.53 6.66 -25.70
N TYR A 86 -3.92 6.46 -24.52
CA TYR A 86 -3.67 7.57 -23.59
C TYR A 86 -2.66 8.57 -24.18
N ASN A 87 -2.78 9.84 -23.80
CA ASN A 87 -1.78 10.84 -24.15
C ASN A 87 -0.56 10.74 -23.23
N TRP A 88 0.34 9.82 -23.57
CA TRP A 88 1.58 9.53 -22.83
C TRP A 88 2.62 10.66 -22.77
N SER A 89 2.34 11.85 -23.31
CA SER A 89 3.10 13.08 -23.03
C SER A 89 2.53 13.90 -21.87
N MET A 90 1.40 13.48 -21.29
CA MET A 90 0.72 14.14 -20.17
C MET A 90 0.60 13.23 -18.95
N VAL A 91 0.28 11.94 -19.13
CA VAL A 91 0.10 10.97 -18.03
C VAL A 91 1.37 10.89 -17.19
N THR A 92 1.25 11.12 -15.87
CA THR A 92 2.34 10.99 -14.90
C THR A 92 2.19 9.77 -14.02
N THR A 93 0.97 9.35 -13.71
CA THR A 93 0.68 8.19 -12.86
C THR A 93 -0.55 7.43 -13.35
N VAL A 94 -0.49 6.10 -13.32
CA VAL A 94 -1.61 5.19 -13.63
C VAL A 94 -1.92 4.32 -12.42
N ALA A 95 -3.13 4.45 -11.86
CA ALA A 95 -3.67 3.53 -10.87
C ALA A 95 -4.36 2.36 -11.57
N THR A 96 -3.87 1.14 -11.33
CA THR A 96 -4.39 -0.08 -11.97
C THR A 96 -5.42 -0.77 -11.09
N PHE A 97 -6.68 -0.60 -11.49
CA PHE A 97 -7.87 -1.26 -10.93
C PHE A 97 -8.20 -2.56 -11.71
N GLY A 98 -7.71 -2.68 -12.95
CA GLY A 98 -7.75 -3.91 -13.73
C GLY A 98 -6.79 -4.99 -13.23
N LYS A 99 -6.78 -6.14 -13.92
CA LYS A 99 -5.74 -7.16 -13.74
C LYS A 99 -4.39 -6.61 -14.20
N TYR A 100 -3.32 -6.95 -13.49
CA TYR A 100 -1.95 -6.56 -13.84
C TYR A 100 -1.62 -6.87 -15.31
N ASP A 101 -1.24 -5.84 -16.05
CA ASP A 101 -0.79 -5.91 -17.44
C ASP A 101 0.68 -5.45 -17.51
N ALA A 102 1.59 -6.41 -17.62
CA ALA A 102 3.01 -6.12 -17.72
C ALA A 102 3.36 -5.24 -18.94
N GLU A 103 2.56 -5.29 -20.01
CA GLU A 103 2.76 -4.44 -21.19
C GLU A 103 2.45 -2.97 -20.86
N LEU A 104 1.43 -2.70 -20.03
CA LEU A 104 1.11 -1.37 -19.52
C LEU A 104 2.23 -0.85 -18.61
N MET A 105 2.67 -1.65 -17.63
CA MET A 105 3.75 -1.26 -16.71
C MET A 105 5.02 -0.86 -17.47
N CYS A 106 5.51 -1.74 -18.34
CA CYS A 106 6.69 -1.45 -19.14
C CYS A 106 6.51 -0.25 -20.08
N HIS A 107 5.30 -0.02 -20.62
CA HIS A 107 5.02 1.15 -21.43
C HIS A 107 5.04 2.44 -20.61
N ALA A 108 4.34 2.49 -19.46
CA ALA A 108 4.30 3.65 -18.58
C ALA A 108 5.71 4.04 -18.10
N HIS A 109 6.50 3.06 -17.67
CA HIS A 109 7.87 3.29 -17.21
C HIS A 109 8.77 3.77 -18.37
N SER A 110 8.53 3.33 -19.61
CA SER A 110 9.22 3.87 -20.80
C SER A 110 8.88 5.33 -21.13
N LYS A 111 7.87 5.90 -20.45
CA LYS A 111 7.45 7.32 -20.53
C LYS A 111 7.84 8.13 -19.30
N GLY A 112 8.44 7.51 -18.28
CA GLY A 112 8.66 8.16 -16.98
C GLY A 112 7.36 8.42 -16.22
N ALA A 113 6.34 7.58 -16.44
CA ALA A 113 5.07 7.60 -15.73
C ALA A 113 4.97 6.42 -14.75
N ARG A 114 4.47 6.70 -13.55
CA ARG A 114 4.33 5.75 -12.43
C ARG A 114 3.19 4.77 -12.64
N VAL A 115 3.29 3.58 -12.07
CA VAL A 115 2.18 2.61 -11.99
C VAL A 115 1.95 2.15 -10.56
N VAL A 116 0.74 2.38 -10.04
CA VAL A 116 0.35 2.04 -8.65
C VAL A 116 -0.80 1.03 -8.62
N LEU A 117 -0.79 0.10 -7.66
CA LEU A 117 -1.89 -0.86 -7.49
C LEU A 117 -3.13 -0.24 -6.82
N LYS A 118 -4.32 -0.79 -7.09
CA LYS A 118 -5.48 -0.55 -6.22
C LYS A 118 -5.26 -1.17 -4.83
N GLY A 119 -5.34 -0.36 -3.78
CA GLY A 119 -5.62 -0.79 -2.42
C GLY A 119 -7.13 -0.74 -2.14
N ASP A 120 -7.71 -1.85 -1.74
CA ASP A 120 -9.11 -1.98 -1.29
C ASP A 120 -9.16 -3.08 -0.23
N VAL A 121 -9.96 -2.88 0.83
CA VAL A 121 -10.05 -3.77 2.00
C VAL A 121 -11.31 -3.45 2.83
N PRO A 122 -12.03 -4.45 3.38
CA PRO A 122 -13.13 -4.19 4.30
C PRO A 122 -12.65 -3.47 5.56
N LEU A 123 -13.40 -2.45 6.01
CA LEU A 123 -13.08 -1.69 7.22
C LEU A 123 -13.01 -2.58 8.48
N SER A 124 -13.86 -3.61 8.56
CA SER A 124 -13.86 -4.63 9.61
C SER A 124 -12.51 -5.31 9.79
N ASP A 125 -11.77 -5.48 8.70
CA ASP A 125 -10.59 -6.34 8.65
C ASP A 125 -9.34 -5.55 9.09
N ILE A 126 -9.36 -4.22 8.94
CA ILE A 126 -8.25 -3.32 9.31
C ILE A 126 -8.34 -2.76 10.74
N VAL A 127 -9.45 -2.93 11.46
CA VAL A 127 -9.55 -2.54 12.87
C VAL A 127 -8.54 -3.32 13.72
N ASP A 128 -8.35 -4.61 13.42
CA ASP A 128 -7.26 -5.41 13.97
C ASP A 128 -5.91 -5.02 13.33
N GLN A 129 -4.91 -4.73 14.18
CA GLN A 129 -3.61 -4.24 13.73
C GLN A 129 -2.75 -5.33 13.07
N ASP A 130 -2.86 -6.59 13.45
CA ASP A 130 -2.08 -7.68 12.85
C ASP A 130 -2.62 -8.00 11.45
N ASN A 131 -3.95 -8.03 11.28
CA ASN A 131 -4.59 -8.12 9.97
C ASN A 131 -4.21 -6.95 9.06
N ARG A 132 -4.29 -5.70 9.58
CA ARG A 132 -3.90 -4.49 8.84
C ARG A 132 -2.42 -4.55 8.39
N THR A 133 -1.53 -4.93 9.30
CA THR A 133 -0.09 -5.10 9.02
C THR A 133 0.16 -6.20 7.97
N ALA A 134 -0.58 -7.31 8.05
CA ALA A 134 -0.50 -8.39 7.07
C ALA A 134 -0.95 -7.94 5.67
N TRP A 135 -2.06 -7.19 5.56
CA TRP A 135 -2.54 -6.63 4.30
C TRP A 135 -1.53 -5.65 3.69
N ILE A 136 -0.97 -4.72 4.49
CA ILE A 136 0.06 -3.78 4.01
C ILE A 136 1.28 -4.54 3.48
N THR A 137 1.70 -5.59 4.21
CA THR A 137 2.83 -6.45 3.81
C THR A 137 2.53 -7.21 2.51
N GLU A 138 1.31 -7.72 2.33
CA GLU A 138 0.85 -8.33 1.08
C GLU A 138 0.94 -7.32 -0.09
N LYS A 139 0.42 -6.10 0.10
CA LYS A 139 0.41 -5.07 -0.96
C LYS A 139 1.81 -4.58 -1.34
N VAL A 140 2.73 -4.44 -0.38
CA VAL A 140 4.15 -4.16 -0.68
C VAL A 140 4.81 -5.33 -1.39
N SER A 141 4.54 -6.58 -0.99
CA SER A 141 5.04 -7.76 -1.70
C SER A 141 4.50 -7.83 -3.13
N GLN A 142 3.21 -7.55 -3.33
CA GLN A 142 2.59 -7.44 -4.65
C GLN A 142 3.28 -6.37 -5.50
N ALA A 143 3.42 -5.14 -4.99
CA ALA A 143 4.08 -4.04 -5.69
C ALA A 143 5.51 -4.40 -6.14
N LYS A 144 6.32 -4.95 -5.23
CA LYS A 144 7.68 -5.44 -5.53
C LYS A 144 7.69 -6.55 -6.59
N SER A 145 6.68 -7.44 -6.59
CA SER A 145 6.58 -8.52 -7.58
C SER A 145 6.14 -8.06 -8.97
N GLN A 146 5.40 -6.96 -9.04
CA GLN A 146 4.79 -6.41 -10.26
C GLN A 146 5.54 -5.16 -10.79
N PHE A 147 6.65 -4.79 -10.13
CA PHE A 147 7.49 -3.61 -10.41
C PHE A 147 6.74 -2.27 -10.34
N MET A 148 5.75 -2.18 -9.45
CA MET A 148 4.94 -0.98 -9.26
C MET A 148 5.65 0.06 -8.38
N ASP A 149 5.25 1.32 -8.56
CA ASP A 149 5.74 2.49 -7.84
C ASP A 149 4.89 2.85 -6.62
N GLY A 150 3.97 2.00 -6.16
CA GLY A 150 3.18 2.28 -4.96
C GLY A 150 1.72 1.83 -5.03
N ILE A 151 0.85 2.53 -4.30
CA ILE A 151 -0.55 2.14 -4.07
C ILE A 151 -1.50 3.34 -4.07
N ASN A 152 -2.65 3.17 -4.72
CA ASN A 152 -3.80 4.05 -4.63
C ASN A 152 -4.87 3.38 -3.78
N ILE A 153 -5.05 3.85 -2.55
CA ILE A 153 -6.01 3.30 -1.59
C ILE A 153 -7.38 3.93 -1.86
N ASP A 154 -8.30 3.10 -2.32
CA ASP A 154 -9.69 3.44 -2.65
C ASP A 154 -10.62 2.67 -1.72
N ILE A 155 -11.09 3.36 -0.68
CA ILE A 155 -12.02 2.83 0.32
C ILE A 155 -13.25 3.73 0.36
N GLU A 156 -14.33 3.22 -0.23
CA GLU A 156 -15.62 3.91 -0.44
C GLU A 156 -16.69 3.59 0.64
N GLN A 157 -16.28 2.96 1.75
CA GLN A 157 -17.16 2.42 2.79
C GLN A 157 -17.58 3.47 3.83
N ALA A 158 -18.78 3.33 4.39
CA ALA A 158 -19.27 4.24 5.43
C ALA A 158 -18.47 4.13 6.74
N VAL A 159 -18.16 5.28 7.35
CA VAL A 159 -17.42 5.46 8.60
C VAL A 159 -18.11 6.56 9.40
N GLU A 160 -18.59 6.24 10.60
CA GLU A 160 -19.04 7.24 11.57
C GLU A 160 -17.82 7.86 12.29
N GLU A 161 -17.90 9.14 12.65
CA GLU A 161 -16.81 9.89 13.31
C GLU A 161 -16.41 9.25 14.67
N ASP A 162 -15.11 9.29 15.02
CA ASP A 162 -14.52 8.67 16.23
C ASP A 162 -14.79 7.16 16.43
N SER A 163 -15.16 6.43 15.37
CA SER A 163 -15.30 4.97 15.39
C SER A 163 -13.94 4.22 15.40
N PRO A 164 -13.91 2.93 15.78
CA PRO A 164 -12.74 2.09 15.58
C PRO A 164 -12.27 2.09 14.12
N GLU A 165 -13.21 2.04 13.17
CA GLU A 165 -12.99 2.08 11.73
C GLU A 165 -12.40 3.43 11.27
N TYR A 166 -12.84 4.54 11.86
CA TYR A 166 -12.28 5.89 11.63
C TYR A 166 -10.78 5.95 11.96
N HIS A 167 -10.40 5.53 13.16
CA HIS A 167 -8.99 5.50 13.55
C HIS A 167 -8.18 4.45 12.77
N ALA A 168 -8.79 3.29 12.46
CA ALA A 168 -8.14 2.22 11.69
C ALA A 168 -7.88 2.59 10.22
N LEU A 169 -8.78 3.35 9.58
CA LEU A 169 -8.59 3.88 8.24
C LEU A 169 -7.43 4.89 8.18
N THR A 170 -7.37 5.80 9.17
CA THR A 170 -6.27 6.76 9.30
C THR A 170 -4.94 6.05 9.57
N ALA A 171 -4.93 5.02 10.42
CA ALA A 171 -3.78 4.17 10.66
C ALA A 171 -3.34 3.41 9.41
N LEU A 172 -4.28 2.83 8.64
CA LEU A 172 -4.01 2.12 7.38
C LEU A 172 -3.24 2.99 6.40
N VAL A 173 -3.69 4.23 6.16
CA VAL A 173 -3.03 5.13 5.21
C VAL A 173 -1.61 5.45 5.68
N LYS A 174 -1.44 5.82 6.94
CA LYS A 174 -0.13 6.16 7.51
C LYS A 174 0.85 4.99 7.50
N GLU A 175 0.43 3.83 8.03
CA GLU A 175 1.24 2.61 8.09
C GLU A 175 1.58 2.10 6.68
N SER A 176 0.67 2.29 5.71
CA SER A 176 0.93 2.04 4.29
C SER A 176 2.02 2.96 3.77
N THR A 177 1.90 4.29 3.89
CA THR A 177 2.92 5.25 3.42
C THR A 177 4.29 4.97 4.04
N GLU A 178 4.37 4.88 5.37
CA GLU A 178 5.63 4.61 6.07
C GLU A 178 6.28 3.28 5.68
N THR A 179 5.47 2.28 5.30
CA THR A 179 5.96 0.96 4.88
C THR A 179 6.31 0.92 3.40
N PHE A 180 5.50 1.52 2.52
CA PHE A 180 5.80 1.64 1.09
C PHE A 180 7.08 2.46 0.86
N HIS A 181 7.23 3.66 1.44
CA HIS A 181 8.44 4.48 1.29
C HIS A 181 9.71 3.77 1.81
N ARG A 182 9.60 3.03 2.92
CA ARG A 182 10.70 2.24 3.51
C ARG A 182 11.12 1.07 2.61
N GLU A 183 10.14 0.35 2.08
CA GLU A 183 10.34 -0.92 1.38
C GLU A 183 10.55 -0.75 -0.13
N ILE A 184 10.07 0.35 -0.71
CA ILE A 184 10.08 0.69 -2.14
C ILE A 184 10.53 2.17 -2.28
N PRO A 185 11.83 2.47 -2.17
CA PRO A 185 12.31 3.87 -2.11
C PRO A 185 11.97 4.69 -3.36
N GLY A 186 11.18 5.74 -3.17
CA GLY A 186 10.62 6.56 -4.25
C GLY A 186 9.19 6.19 -4.66
N SER A 187 8.51 5.31 -3.90
CA SER A 187 7.10 5.00 -4.13
C SER A 187 6.16 6.17 -3.83
N GLN A 188 4.97 6.15 -4.43
CA GLN A 188 3.89 7.11 -4.23
C GLN A 188 2.68 6.41 -3.58
N VAL A 189 2.15 6.98 -2.50
CA VAL A 189 0.92 6.51 -1.83
C VAL A 189 -0.16 7.58 -1.94
N SER A 190 -1.26 7.25 -2.62
CA SER A 190 -2.44 8.10 -2.78
C SER A 190 -3.65 7.50 -2.05
N PHE A 191 -4.57 8.38 -1.65
CA PHE A 191 -5.86 7.99 -1.06
C PHE A 191 -7.02 8.73 -1.75
N ASP A 192 -8.06 7.99 -2.13
CA ASP A 192 -9.22 8.52 -2.84
C ASP A 192 -10.25 9.07 -1.84
N VAL A 193 -10.67 10.32 -2.04
CA VAL A 193 -11.57 11.03 -1.14
C VAL A 193 -12.82 11.53 -1.87
N ALA A 194 -13.97 11.47 -1.19
CA ALA A 194 -15.21 12.02 -1.70
C ALA A 194 -15.10 13.53 -2.00
N TRP A 195 -15.91 14.01 -2.94
CA TRP A 195 -15.96 15.42 -3.39
C TRP A 195 -16.27 16.42 -2.26
N SER A 196 -16.88 15.98 -1.15
CA SER A 196 -17.24 16.81 0.00
C SER A 196 -16.67 16.25 1.31
N LEU A 197 -16.07 17.13 2.11
CA LEU A 197 -15.62 16.82 3.47
C LEU A 197 -16.78 16.62 4.47
N LYS A 198 -18.02 16.97 4.11
CA LYS A 198 -19.17 17.05 5.03
C LYS A 198 -19.87 15.70 5.22
N CYS A 199 -19.12 14.65 5.56
CA CYS A 199 -19.64 13.29 5.77
C CYS A 199 -20.53 12.76 4.62
N ILE A 200 -20.27 13.15 3.37
CA ILE A 200 -21.07 12.67 2.23
C ILE A 200 -20.94 11.15 2.14
N ASP A 201 -22.01 10.46 1.75
CA ASP A 201 -22.09 9.00 1.70
C ASP A 201 -21.78 8.30 3.05
N LYS A 202 -21.92 9.03 4.17
CA LYS A 202 -21.44 8.65 5.51
C LYS A 202 -19.93 8.40 5.58
N ARG A 203 -19.13 9.13 4.81
CA ARG A 203 -17.66 9.06 4.83
C ARG A 203 -17.10 10.16 5.73
N CYS A 204 -17.30 10.04 7.04
CA CYS A 204 -16.75 10.97 8.04
C CYS A 204 -15.27 10.66 8.33
N TYR A 205 -14.40 10.63 7.32
CA TYR A 205 -12.99 10.25 7.49
C TYR A 205 -12.15 11.36 8.14
N ASP A 206 -11.01 11.02 8.75
CA ASP A 206 -10.01 12.02 9.18
C ASP A 206 -9.25 12.57 7.98
N TYR A 207 -9.92 13.42 7.20
CA TYR A 207 -9.37 14.00 5.99
C TYR A 207 -8.12 14.87 6.24
N ILE A 208 -7.85 15.29 7.48
CA ILE A 208 -6.64 16.07 7.81
C ILE A 208 -5.46 15.12 7.99
N THR A 209 -5.55 14.18 8.95
CA THR A 209 -4.44 13.26 9.24
C THR A 209 -4.16 12.33 8.05
N ILE A 210 -5.19 11.93 7.28
CA ILE A 210 -5.00 11.19 6.02
C ILE A 210 -4.20 12.04 5.02
N ALA A 211 -4.54 13.33 4.82
CA ALA A 211 -3.81 14.22 3.91
C ALA A 211 -2.37 14.49 4.32
N GLU A 212 -2.09 14.54 5.62
CA GLU A 212 -0.72 14.64 6.13
C GLU A 212 0.06 13.33 5.89
N SER A 213 -0.62 12.19 6.02
CA SER A 213 -0.04 10.84 5.98
C SER A 213 0.20 10.24 4.58
N CYS A 214 -0.45 10.71 3.52
CA CYS A 214 -0.25 10.23 2.14
C CYS A 214 0.53 11.23 1.27
N ASP A 215 1.04 10.81 0.12
CA ASP A 215 1.71 11.72 -0.83
C ASP A 215 0.69 12.58 -1.59
N LEU A 216 -0.45 11.98 -1.96
CA LEU A 216 -1.51 12.59 -2.77
C LEU A 216 -2.90 12.28 -2.23
N LEU A 217 -3.82 13.24 -2.34
CA LEU A 217 -5.26 13.01 -2.24
C LEU A 217 -5.91 13.15 -3.62
N PHE A 218 -6.57 12.10 -4.09
CA PHE A 218 -7.37 12.17 -5.30
C PHE A 218 -8.82 12.50 -4.93
N VAL A 219 -9.29 13.69 -5.30
CA VAL A 219 -10.66 14.10 -5.03
C VAL A 219 -11.58 13.58 -6.13
N MET A 220 -12.52 12.72 -5.74
CA MET A 220 -13.54 12.14 -6.62
C MET A 220 -14.64 13.17 -6.95
N SER A 221 -14.27 14.26 -7.62
CA SER A 221 -15.14 15.34 -8.10
C SER A 221 -15.95 14.93 -9.34
N TYR A 222 -16.72 13.86 -9.18
CA TYR A 222 -17.65 13.30 -10.16
C TYR A 222 -18.72 12.52 -9.41
N ASP A 223 -19.79 12.17 -10.12
CA ASP A 223 -20.98 11.53 -9.57
C ASP A 223 -21.54 12.31 -8.36
N GLU A 224 -21.35 13.64 -8.34
CA GLU A 224 -21.67 14.55 -7.21
C GLU A 224 -23.20 14.67 -6.96
N GLN A 225 -24.01 13.93 -7.72
CA GLN A 225 -25.47 13.85 -7.69
C GLN A 225 -25.96 12.42 -7.35
N SER A 226 -25.07 11.54 -6.87
CA SER A 226 -25.35 10.16 -6.45
C SER A 226 -26.43 10.06 -5.36
N GLN A 227 -26.47 11.02 -4.43
CA GLN A 227 -27.42 11.06 -3.31
C GLN A 227 -28.68 11.85 -3.65
N ILE A 228 -29.57 11.24 -4.45
CA ILE A 228 -30.88 11.81 -4.82
C ILE A 228 -31.84 11.73 -3.61
N MET A 229 -31.74 12.73 -2.72
CA MET A 229 -32.57 12.89 -1.52
C MET A 229 -33.89 13.67 -1.77
N GLY A 230 -34.21 13.99 -3.02
CA GLY A 230 -35.36 14.83 -3.41
C GLY A 230 -35.88 14.48 -4.80
N ASP A 231 -36.37 15.48 -5.54
CA ASP A 231 -36.87 15.27 -6.90
C ASP A 231 -35.75 14.74 -7.83
N CYS A 232 -36.04 13.64 -8.53
CA CYS A 232 -35.10 12.95 -9.42
C CYS A 232 -34.93 13.71 -10.75
N ILE A 233 -34.30 14.88 -10.69
CA ILE A 233 -34.05 15.78 -11.82
C ILE A 233 -32.64 15.52 -12.37
N ALA A 234 -32.51 15.43 -13.69
CA ALA A 234 -31.21 15.26 -14.33
C ALA A 234 -30.32 16.50 -14.16
N MET A 235 -29.12 16.31 -13.60
CA MET A 235 -28.13 17.36 -13.33
C MET A 235 -26.75 16.97 -13.90
N ALA A 236 -25.79 17.88 -13.87
CA ALA A 236 -24.42 17.60 -14.34
C ALA A 236 -23.67 16.69 -13.35
N ASN A 237 -22.76 15.87 -13.87
CA ASN A 237 -22.03 14.87 -13.08
C ASN A 237 -20.99 15.46 -12.11
N ALA A 238 -20.36 16.56 -12.53
CA ALA A 238 -19.43 17.37 -11.76
C ALA A 238 -19.79 18.84 -11.98
N PRO A 239 -20.86 19.36 -11.32
CA PRO A 239 -21.32 20.71 -11.52
C PRO A 239 -20.35 21.69 -10.85
N LEU A 240 -19.59 22.45 -11.65
CA LEU A 240 -18.47 23.33 -11.25
C LEU A 240 -18.63 24.07 -9.91
N HIS A 241 -19.81 24.61 -9.60
CA HIS A 241 -20.07 25.30 -8.32
C HIS A 241 -20.00 24.37 -7.10
N GLN A 242 -20.51 23.14 -7.22
CA GLN A 242 -20.50 22.12 -6.17
C GLN A 242 -19.09 21.56 -5.97
N THR A 243 -18.40 21.22 -7.06
CA THR A 243 -16.97 20.89 -7.05
C THR A 243 -16.14 21.97 -6.37
N LEU A 244 -16.27 23.25 -6.79
CA LEU A 244 -15.55 24.37 -6.17
C LEU A 244 -15.90 24.55 -4.68
N ALA A 245 -17.15 24.34 -4.27
CA ALA A 245 -17.54 24.42 -2.86
C ALA A 245 -16.88 23.30 -2.02
N GLY A 246 -16.77 22.08 -2.56
CA GLY A 246 -16.04 20.98 -1.94
C GLY A 246 -14.54 21.26 -1.84
N LEU A 247 -13.93 21.73 -2.93
CA LEU A 247 -12.49 22.03 -2.99
C LEU A 247 -12.08 23.23 -2.13
N LEU A 248 -12.87 24.31 -2.09
CA LEU A 248 -12.59 25.45 -1.22
C LEU A 248 -12.70 25.05 0.26
N CYS A 249 -13.71 24.25 0.63
CA CYS A 249 -13.80 23.68 1.98
C CYS A 249 -12.54 22.86 2.33
N ARG A 250 -11.90 22.21 1.34
CA ARG A 250 -10.65 21.47 1.52
C ARG A 250 -9.41 22.37 1.62
N CYS A 251 -9.23 23.37 0.76
CA CYS A 251 -8.12 24.34 0.90
C CYS A 251 -8.17 25.13 2.23
N PHE A 252 -9.36 25.41 2.78
CA PHE A 252 -9.50 26.08 4.08
C PHE A 252 -9.13 25.22 5.30
N ILE A 253 -9.21 23.88 5.18
CA ILE A 253 -8.99 22.94 6.29
C ILE A 253 -7.61 22.28 6.19
N ILE A 254 -7.13 22.02 4.97
CA ILE A 254 -5.90 21.27 4.70
C ILE A 254 -4.91 22.21 4.00
N ASN A 255 -3.94 22.73 4.75
CA ASN A 255 -2.91 23.67 4.29
C ASN A 255 -1.79 22.94 3.50
N GLN A 256 -2.17 22.17 2.48
CA GLN A 256 -1.31 21.28 1.68
C GLN A 256 -1.62 21.43 0.19
N GLU A 257 -1.45 22.64 -0.36
CA GLU A 257 -1.87 22.99 -1.73
C GLU A 257 -1.39 21.98 -2.79
N LYS A 258 -0.16 21.44 -2.64
CA LYS A 258 0.48 20.55 -3.63
C LYS A 258 -0.08 19.11 -3.70
N LYS A 259 -0.81 18.63 -2.69
CA LYS A 259 -1.16 17.19 -2.59
C LYS A 259 -2.46 16.81 -3.33
N ALA A 260 -3.28 17.77 -3.74
CA ALA A 260 -4.63 17.49 -4.24
C ALA A 260 -4.69 17.32 -5.77
N ILE A 261 -5.28 16.22 -6.23
CA ILE A 261 -5.55 15.96 -7.65
C ILE A 261 -7.07 15.97 -7.88
N PHE A 262 -7.49 16.54 -9.01
CA PHE A 262 -8.89 16.76 -9.34
C PHE A 262 -9.26 16.08 -10.66
N ASN A 263 -10.48 15.56 -10.76
CA ASN A 263 -11.00 14.97 -11.98
C ASN A 263 -12.13 15.85 -12.52
N THR A 264 -12.03 16.27 -13.78
CA THR A 264 -13.20 16.77 -14.53
C THR A 264 -13.50 15.79 -15.64
N THR A 265 -14.79 15.46 -15.83
CA THR A 265 -15.19 14.23 -16.54
C THR A 265 -14.72 14.22 -18.00
N LYS A 266 -13.66 13.43 -18.26
CA LYS A 266 -12.85 13.32 -19.48
C LYS A 266 -11.79 14.43 -19.66
N PHE A 267 -10.57 14.09 -19.19
CA PHE A 267 -9.30 14.83 -19.33
C PHE A 267 -9.16 16.11 -18.50
N LEU A 268 -7.90 16.39 -18.13
CA LEU A 268 -7.39 17.54 -17.39
C LEU A 268 -7.90 17.68 -15.93
N SER A 269 -6.99 17.30 -15.02
CA SER A 269 -6.86 17.94 -13.71
C SER A 269 -6.44 19.41 -13.92
N PHE A 270 -6.95 20.32 -13.11
CA PHE A 270 -6.54 21.73 -13.11
C PHE A 270 -6.40 22.25 -11.67
N PHE A 271 -5.20 22.69 -11.32
CA PHE A 271 -4.96 23.45 -10.09
C PHE A 271 -5.62 24.83 -10.18
N LEU A 272 -6.63 25.09 -9.36
CA LEU A 272 -7.35 26.39 -9.34
C LEU A 272 -7.38 27.11 -7.98
N CYS A 273 -6.76 26.56 -6.93
CA CYS A 273 -6.82 27.21 -5.60
C CYS A 273 -6.02 28.54 -5.55
N PHE A 274 -4.89 28.64 -6.26
CA PHE A 274 -4.00 29.81 -6.24
C PHE A 274 -4.59 31.08 -6.89
N GLN A 275 -5.37 30.93 -7.97
CA GLN A 275 -5.89 32.06 -8.74
C GLN A 275 -7.10 32.74 -8.08
N LEU A 276 -7.85 32.02 -7.23
CA LEU A 276 -9.01 32.56 -6.51
C LEU A 276 -8.58 33.41 -5.30
N MET A 277 -7.63 32.92 -4.50
CA MET A 277 -7.06 33.64 -3.35
C MET A 277 -6.53 35.03 -3.71
N THR A 278 -5.82 35.14 -4.85
CA THR A 278 -5.21 36.41 -5.31
C THR A 278 -6.19 37.44 -5.87
N ASN A 279 -7.46 37.07 -6.06
CA ASN A 279 -8.54 37.96 -6.54
C ASN A 279 -9.66 38.19 -5.51
N LEU A 280 -9.64 37.47 -4.38
CA LEU A 280 -10.52 37.72 -3.21
C LEU A 280 -9.84 38.58 -2.12
N LEU A 281 -8.56 38.91 -2.30
CA LEU A 281 -7.75 39.74 -1.41
C LEU A 281 -7.27 41.05 -2.10
N LYS A 282 -8.11 41.62 -2.98
CA LYS A 282 -7.90 42.89 -3.70
C LYS A 282 -9.21 43.66 -3.83
#